data_AF-A0A534L904-F1
#
_entry.id   AF-A0A534L904-F1
#
_cell.length_a   1.000
_cell.length_b   1.000
_cell.length_c   1.000
_cell.angle_alpha   90.00
_cell.angle_beta   90.00
_cell.angle_gamma   90.00
#
_symmetry.space_group_name_H-M   'P 1'
#
loop_
_entity.id
_entity.type
_entity.pdbx_description
1 polymer ?
#
loop_
_entity_poly.entity_id
_entity_poly.type
_entity_poly.pdbx_seq_one_letter_code
_entity_poly.pdbx_strand_id
1 'polypeptide(L)'
;MSAMVACPRCGAPNSLGNLFCSNCGVPLTTSVPPATIPAPYPPMWPPAPAPRATGNLTAIVVVLVIVILVALAGVAAVLVGRQISITPPSPRVMGVVVARSADGTNWTLTITSVPTGLFPSTAKLAILTSGGATALAPTAFVSLNYASQRAAYVQSQPGGPVAVGDRLLLSTTTYSTGSSYQISDSTSILAAGMLR
;
A
#
# COMPACT_ATOMS: atom_id res chain seq x y z
N MET A 1 33.00 24.41 -111.29
CA MET A 1 31.92 23.55 -111.83
C MET A 1 30.72 23.74 -110.93
N SER A 2 29.69 24.46 -111.38
CA SER A 2 28.49 24.72 -110.56
C SER A 2 27.66 23.43 -110.47
N ALA A 3 27.34 22.99 -109.25
CA ALA A 3 26.53 21.80 -109.04
C ALA A 3 25.07 22.08 -109.44
N MET A 4 24.52 21.25 -110.32
CA MET A 4 23.15 21.35 -110.85
C MET A 4 22.22 20.32 -110.20
N VAL A 5 20.94 20.67 -110.04
CA VAL A 5 19.86 19.78 -109.62
C VAL A 5 18.77 19.76 -110.70
N ALA A 6 18.29 18.59 -111.07
CA ALA A 6 17.19 18.46 -112.03
C ALA A 6 15.85 18.71 -111.32
N CYS A 7 14.97 19.48 -111.96
CA CYS A 7 13.65 19.75 -111.42
C CYS A 7 12.80 18.46 -111.42
N PRO A 8 12.22 18.03 -110.29
CA PRO A 8 11.45 16.79 -110.22
C PRO A 8 10.17 16.81 -111.07
N ARG A 9 9.67 18.00 -111.41
CA ARG A 9 8.40 18.16 -112.13
C ARG A 9 8.52 18.27 -113.64
N CYS A 10 9.66 18.72 -114.18
CA CYS A 10 9.85 18.92 -115.62
C CYS A 10 11.23 18.49 -116.14
N GLY A 11 12.12 18.01 -115.27
CA GLY A 11 13.45 17.51 -115.63
C GLY A 11 14.49 18.58 -115.95
N ALA A 12 14.12 19.86 -116.03
CA ALA A 12 15.07 20.92 -116.39
C ALA A 12 16.20 21.04 -115.35
N PRO A 13 17.48 21.19 -115.77
CA PRO A 13 18.59 21.43 -114.86
C PRO A 13 18.50 22.85 -114.28
N ASN A 14 18.65 22.97 -112.96
CA ASN A 14 18.65 24.22 -112.21
C ASN A 14 19.89 24.28 -111.32
N SER A 15 20.33 25.48 -110.94
CA SER A 15 21.40 25.64 -109.95
C SER A 15 20.90 25.20 -108.56
N LEU A 16 21.77 24.61 -107.73
CA LEU A 16 21.42 24.24 -106.34
C LEU A 16 20.94 25.42 -105.47
N GLY A 17 21.27 26.66 -105.86
CA GLY A 17 20.80 27.87 -105.17
C GLY A 17 19.36 28.29 -105.52
N ASN A 18 18.74 27.67 -106.53
CA ASN A 18 17.40 28.05 -106.95
C ASN A 18 16.35 27.46 -106.00
N LEU A 19 15.55 28.32 -105.36
CA LEU A 19 14.41 27.89 -104.54
C LEU A 19 13.27 27.32 -105.39
N PHE A 20 13.14 27.76 -106.65
CA PHE A 20 12.12 27.34 -107.62
C PHE A 20 12.74 27.00 -108.97
N CYS A 21 12.10 26.11 -109.73
CA CYS A 21 12.52 25.77 -111.09
C CYS A 21 12.30 26.94 -112.05
N SER A 22 13.35 27.35 -112.77
CA SER A 22 13.29 28.47 -113.72
C SER A 22 12.38 28.20 -114.93
N ASN A 23 12.05 26.94 -115.22
CA ASN A 23 11.24 26.56 -116.36
C ASN A 23 9.75 26.34 -116.01
N CYS A 24 9.46 25.74 -114.85
CA CYS A 24 8.07 25.37 -114.49
C CYS A 24 7.58 25.95 -113.16
N GLY A 25 8.41 26.71 -112.43
CA GLY A 25 8.06 27.43 -111.21
C GLY A 25 7.88 26.57 -109.95
N VAL A 26 8.04 25.25 -110.02
CA VAL A 26 7.88 24.38 -108.84
C VAL A 26 9.03 24.59 -107.83
N PRO A 27 8.77 24.58 -106.51
CA PRO A 27 9.84 24.67 -105.51
C PRO A 27 10.78 23.46 -105.59
N LEU A 28 12.08 23.71 -105.47
CA LEU A 28 13.15 22.70 -105.50
C LEU A 28 13.60 22.28 -104.08
N THR A 29 13.06 22.92 -103.04
CA THR A 29 13.46 22.66 -101.66
C THR A 29 12.63 21.55 -101.01
N THR A 30 13.28 20.44 -100.69
CA THR A 30 12.83 19.47 -99.69
C THR A 30 12.72 20.19 -98.35
N SER A 31 11.50 20.46 -97.89
CA SER A 31 11.26 21.12 -96.60
C SER A 31 11.80 20.24 -95.47
N VAL A 32 12.91 20.66 -94.84
CA VAL A 32 13.33 20.11 -93.56
C VAL A 32 12.28 20.50 -92.52
N PRO A 33 11.60 19.56 -91.84
CA PRO A 33 10.65 19.90 -90.79
C PRO A 33 11.35 20.69 -89.68
N PRO A 34 10.76 21.77 -89.15
CA PRO A 34 11.36 22.52 -88.05
C PRO A 34 11.56 21.61 -86.84
N ALA A 35 12.79 21.53 -86.34
CA ALA A 35 13.09 20.86 -85.09
C ALA A 35 12.46 21.63 -83.92
N THR A 36 11.64 20.94 -83.12
CA THR A 36 11.02 21.47 -81.91
C THR A 36 12.09 21.82 -80.88
N ILE A 37 12.21 23.10 -80.52
CA ILE A 37 13.08 23.57 -79.43
C ILE A 37 12.36 23.31 -78.09
N PRO A 38 12.96 22.60 -77.11
CA PRO A 38 12.33 22.39 -75.80
C PRO A 38 12.26 23.69 -74.99
N ALA A 39 11.21 23.81 -74.16
CA ALA A 39 10.87 25.02 -73.41
C ALA A 39 11.94 25.42 -72.36
N PRO A 40 12.02 26.72 -71.98
CA PRO A 40 12.94 27.21 -70.96
C PRO A 40 12.66 26.66 -69.55
N TYR A 41 13.72 26.41 -68.77
CA TYR A 41 13.63 25.94 -67.38
C TYR A 41 13.07 27.02 -66.42
N PRO A 42 12.24 26.64 -65.42
CA PRO A 42 11.71 27.57 -64.43
C PRO A 42 12.80 28.07 -63.45
N PRO A 43 12.60 29.26 -62.83
CA PRO A 43 13.56 29.83 -61.88
C PRO A 43 13.69 28.97 -60.61
N MET A 44 14.93 28.74 -60.17
CA MET A 44 15.24 28.03 -58.93
C MET A 44 14.91 28.89 -57.71
N TRP A 45 13.97 28.44 -56.88
CA TRP A 45 13.67 29.08 -55.59
C TRP A 45 14.58 28.45 -54.53
N PRO A 46 15.10 29.22 -53.55
CA PRO A 46 15.85 28.62 -52.46
C PRO A 46 14.96 27.65 -51.67
N PRO A 47 15.48 26.49 -51.24
CA PRO A 47 14.73 25.52 -50.47
C PRO A 47 14.25 26.14 -49.15
N ALA A 48 13.02 25.81 -48.75
CA ALA A 48 12.44 26.27 -47.50
C ALA A 48 13.33 25.89 -46.30
N PRO A 49 13.44 26.75 -45.26
CA PRO A 49 14.21 26.42 -44.06
C PRO A 49 13.65 25.16 -43.39
N ALA A 50 14.54 24.31 -42.89
CA ALA A 50 14.15 23.08 -42.20
C ALA A 50 13.30 23.39 -40.95
N PRO A 51 12.29 22.56 -40.63
CA PRO A 51 11.49 22.73 -39.42
C PRO A 51 12.36 22.61 -38.16
N ARG A 52 12.22 23.57 -37.24
CA ARG A 52 12.86 23.50 -35.91
C ARG A 52 12.17 22.41 -35.09
N ALA A 53 12.93 21.42 -34.64
CA ALA A 53 12.45 20.40 -33.70
C ALA A 53 12.19 21.06 -32.34
N THR A 54 10.92 21.39 -32.06
CA THR A 54 10.47 21.80 -30.73
C THR A 54 10.61 20.61 -29.79
N GLY A 55 11.64 20.66 -28.95
CA GLY A 55 12.21 19.52 -28.25
C GLY A 55 11.27 18.82 -27.27
N ASN A 56 11.64 17.58 -26.99
CA ASN A 56 11.02 16.58 -26.09
C ASN A 56 10.89 17.02 -24.62
N LEU A 57 10.99 18.31 -24.31
CA LEU A 57 10.91 18.87 -22.95
C LEU A 57 9.53 18.60 -22.33
N THR A 58 8.45 18.73 -23.09
CA THR A 58 7.10 18.40 -22.61
C THR A 58 6.99 16.91 -22.26
N ALA A 59 7.57 16.03 -23.08
CA ALA A 59 7.59 14.59 -22.81
C ALA A 59 8.44 14.25 -21.58
N ILE A 60 9.60 14.89 -21.42
CA ILE A 60 10.48 14.71 -20.25
C ILE A 60 9.76 15.15 -18.97
N VAL A 61 9.11 16.31 -18.97
CA VAL A 61 8.36 16.82 -17.81
C VAL A 61 7.21 15.88 -17.44
N VAL A 62 6.45 15.38 -18.43
CA VAL A 62 5.35 14.43 -18.19
C VAL A 62 5.87 13.13 -17.57
N VAL A 63 6.95 12.55 -18.09
CA VAL A 63 7.55 11.33 -17.53
C VAL A 63 8.04 11.57 -16.10
N LEU A 64 8.69 12.69 -15.83
CA LEU A 64 9.23 13.03 -14.51
C LEU A 64 8.08 13.20 -13.48
N VAL A 65 6.99 13.86 -13.87
CA VAL A 65 5.79 13.99 -13.04
C VAL A 65 5.16 12.63 -12.75
N ILE A 66 5.03 11.74 -13.75
CA ILE A 66 4.49 10.40 -13.54
C ILE A 66 5.35 9.60 -12.56
N VAL A 67 6.67 9.62 -12.73
CA VAL A 67 7.61 8.93 -11.83
C VAL A 67 7.50 9.46 -10.41
N ILE A 68 7.43 10.78 -10.22
CA ILE A 68 7.26 11.40 -8.90
C ILE A 68 5.91 10.97 -8.28
N LEU A 69 4.81 11.00 -9.04
CA LEU A 69 3.51 10.59 -8.53
C LEU A 69 3.49 9.12 -8.10
N VAL A 70 4.10 8.23 -8.89
CA VAL A 70 4.21 6.81 -8.55
C VAL A 70 5.10 6.60 -7.32
N ALA A 71 6.22 7.31 -7.24
CA ALA A 71 7.12 7.23 -6.09
C ALA A 71 6.44 7.74 -4.80
N LEU A 72 5.76 8.89 -4.86
CA LEU A 72 5.02 9.44 -3.72
C LEU A 72 3.87 8.53 -3.29
N ALA A 73 3.11 7.96 -4.24
CA ALA A 73 2.07 6.99 -3.94
C ALA A 73 2.63 5.72 -3.30
N GLY A 74 3.76 5.21 -3.80
CA GLY A 74 4.47 4.06 -3.22
C GLY A 74 4.97 4.34 -1.80
N VAL A 75 5.59 5.49 -1.56
CA VAL A 75 6.05 5.90 -0.22
C VAL A 75 4.86 6.05 0.74
N ALA A 76 3.76 6.69 0.30
CA ALA A 76 2.55 6.80 1.11
C ALA A 76 1.96 5.43 1.46
N ALA A 77 1.90 4.49 0.50
CA ALA A 77 1.44 3.12 0.74
C ALA A 77 2.34 2.37 1.73
N VAL A 78 3.67 2.55 1.66
CA VAL A 78 4.61 1.97 2.62
C VAL A 78 4.46 2.58 4.01
N LEU A 79 4.27 3.89 4.13
CA LEU A 79 4.07 4.56 5.42
C LEU A 79 2.74 4.16 6.08
N VAL A 80 1.67 4.01 5.29
CA VAL A 80 0.37 3.50 5.77
C VAL A 80 0.45 2.00 6.11
N GLY A 81 1.16 1.21 5.29
CA GLY A 81 1.39 -0.22 5.54
C GLY A 81 2.32 -0.51 6.73
N ARG A 82 3.12 0.48 7.18
CA ARG A 82 3.98 0.40 8.38
C ARG A 82 3.27 0.82 9.66
N GLN A 83 1.94 0.84 9.69
CA GLN A 83 1.20 0.83 10.95
C GLN A 83 1.48 -0.48 11.68
N ILE A 84 2.55 -0.46 12.48
CA ILE A 84 2.79 -1.46 13.51
C ILE A 84 1.59 -1.32 14.46
N SER A 85 0.61 -2.19 14.31
CA SER A 85 -0.41 -2.41 15.34
C SER A 85 0.32 -3.01 16.54
N ILE A 86 0.99 -2.15 17.32
CA ILE A 86 1.33 -2.45 18.70
C ILE A 86 -0.01 -2.44 19.41
N THR A 87 -0.82 -3.49 19.23
CA THR A 87 -1.95 -3.74 20.11
C THR A 87 -1.29 -3.89 21.48
N PRO A 88 -1.46 -2.92 22.41
CA PRO A 88 -0.99 -3.13 23.76
C PRO A 88 -1.64 -4.43 24.24
N PRO A 89 -0.90 -5.34 24.91
CA PRO A 89 -1.54 -6.54 25.46
C PRO A 89 -2.77 -6.06 26.23
N SER A 90 -3.94 -6.59 25.85
CA SER A 90 -5.20 -6.18 26.46
C SER A 90 -5.04 -6.28 27.99
N PRO A 91 -5.35 -5.22 28.75
CA PRO A 91 -5.15 -5.22 30.20
C PRO A 91 -5.81 -6.45 30.79
N ARG A 92 -4.99 -7.35 31.34
CA ARG A 92 -5.43 -8.62 31.90
C ARG A 92 -5.98 -8.35 33.30
N VAL A 93 -7.19 -7.80 33.38
CA VAL A 93 -7.81 -7.34 34.63
C VAL A 93 -8.93 -8.29 35.05
N MET A 94 -9.02 -8.55 36.35
CA MET A 94 -10.08 -9.33 36.98
C MET A 94 -10.94 -8.42 37.85
N GLY A 95 -12.26 -8.54 37.70
CA GLY A 95 -13.23 -7.86 38.55
C GLY A 95 -13.48 -8.67 39.81
N VAL A 96 -13.43 -8.02 40.98
CA VAL A 96 -13.69 -8.65 42.27
C VAL A 96 -14.58 -7.74 43.11
N VAL A 97 -15.66 -8.31 43.63
CA VAL A 97 -16.51 -7.66 44.63
C VAL A 97 -16.21 -8.29 45.99
N VAL A 98 -15.85 -7.45 46.96
CA VAL A 98 -15.59 -7.86 48.34
C VAL A 98 -16.86 -7.62 49.16
N ALA A 99 -17.28 -8.63 49.92
CA ALA A 99 -18.36 -8.53 50.89
C ALA A 99 -18.04 -9.38 52.13
N ARG A 100 -18.83 -9.25 53.20
CA ARG A 100 -18.85 -10.24 54.28
C ARG A 100 -19.86 -11.35 53.97
N SER A 101 -19.56 -12.56 54.41
CA SER A 101 -20.52 -13.66 54.46
C SER A 101 -21.66 -13.32 55.43
N ALA A 102 -22.82 -13.96 55.25
CA ALA A 102 -24.02 -13.67 56.06
C ALA A 102 -23.81 -13.94 57.56
N ASP A 103 -22.98 -14.92 57.89
CA ASP A 103 -22.56 -15.25 59.26
C ASP A 103 -21.42 -14.35 59.80
N GLY A 104 -20.86 -13.48 58.96
CA GLY A 104 -19.81 -12.52 59.32
C GLY A 104 -18.41 -13.12 59.52
N THR A 105 -18.27 -14.45 59.41
CA THR A 105 -17.02 -15.17 59.70
C THR A 105 -15.99 -15.08 58.58
N ASN A 106 -16.45 -14.79 57.35
CA ASN A 106 -15.63 -14.77 56.15
C ASN A 106 -15.79 -13.47 55.37
N TRP A 107 -14.68 -12.98 54.82
CA TRP A 107 -14.68 -12.17 53.62
C TRP A 107 -15.01 -13.07 52.45
N THR A 108 -15.81 -12.53 51.53
CA THR A 108 -16.17 -13.20 50.30
C THR A 108 -15.80 -12.32 49.12
N LEU A 109 -14.80 -12.76 48.37
CA LEU A 109 -14.34 -12.11 47.14
C LEU A 109 -15.02 -12.82 45.98
N THR A 110 -16.07 -12.21 45.45
CA THR A 110 -16.82 -12.75 44.32
C THR A 110 -16.22 -12.25 43.03
N ILE A 111 -15.84 -13.17 42.15
CA ILE A 111 -15.24 -12.89 40.86
C ILE A 111 -16.34 -12.44 39.89
N THR A 112 -16.21 -11.23 39.32
CA THR A 112 -17.22 -10.59 38.47
C THR A 112 -16.79 -10.46 37.01
N SER A 113 -15.50 -10.54 36.71
CA SER A 113 -14.96 -10.69 35.36
C SER A 113 -13.66 -11.48 35.41
N VAL A 114 -13.39 -12.29 34.38
CA VAL A 114 -12.20 -13.17 34.35
C VAL A 114 -11.48 -13.03 33.00
N PRO A 115 -10.15 -12.81 33.00
CA PRO A 115 -9.35 -12.93 31.79
C PRO A 115 -9.40 -14.34 31.20
N THR A 116 -9.45 -14.46 29.88
CA THR A 116 -9.54 -15.76 29.19
C THR A 116 -8.38 -16.70 29.55
N GLY A 117 -8.63 -18.00 29.71
CA GLY A 117 -7.57 -18.98 29.95
C GLY A 117 -6.90 -18.90 31.33
N LEU A 118 -7.55 -18.31 32.32
CA LEU A 118 -7.10 -18.37 33.71
C LEU A 118 -7.57 -19.67 34.38
N PHE A 119 -6.64 -20.43 34.95
CA PHE A 119 -6.94 -21.69 35.63
C PHE A 119 -6.67 -21.59 37.13
N PRO A 120 -7.36 -22.35 37.99
CA PRO A 120 -7.14 -22.34 39.43
C PRO A 120 -5.71 -22.75 39.85
N SER A 121 -4.98 -23.46 38.99
CA SER A 121 -3.58 -23.82 39.20
C SER A 121 -2.60 -22.67 38.97
N THR A 122 -2.98 -21.67 38.17
CA THR A 122 -2.12 -20.52 37.81
C THR A 122 -2.55 -19.23 38.51
N ALA A 123 -3.84 -19.06 38.80
CA ALA A 123 -4.34 -17.96 39.62
C ALA A 123 -3.88 -18.11 41.06
N LYS A 124 -3.27 -17.07 41.62
CA LYS A 124 -2.74 -17.04 42.99
C LYS A 124 -3.39 -15.94 43.81
N LEU A 125 -3.58 -16.21 45.10
CA LEU A 125 -4.00 -15.25 46.11
C LEU A 125 -2.83 -14.96 47.05
N ALA A 126 -2.56 -13.68 47.28
CA ALA A 126 -1.70 -13.21 48.35
C ALA A 126 -2.48 -12.23 49.23
N ILE A 127 -2.18 -12.23 50.53
CA ILE A 127 -2.75 -11.29 51.50
C ILE A 127 -1.61 -10.61 52.25
N LEU A 128 -1.68 -9.29 52.34
CA LEU A 128 -0.80 -8.49 53.17
C LEU A 128 -1.63 -7.91 54.32
N THR A 129 -1.06 -7.89 55.52
CA THR A 129 -1.68 -7.22 56.68
C THR A 129 -1.80 -5.72 56.44
N SER A 130 -2.56 -5.02 57.27
CA SER A 130 -2.66 -3.54 57.22
C SER A 130 -1.32 -2.84 57.41
N GLY A 131 -0.34 -3.49 58.05
CA GLY A 131 1.04 -3.02 58.20
C GLY A 131 1.97 -3.41 57.03
N GLY A 132 1.46 -4.08 55.99
CA GLY A 132 2.23 -4.48 54.80
C GLY A 132 3.02 -5.79 54.94
N ALA A 133 2.91 -6.49 56.07
CA ALA A 133 3.55 -7.80 56.23
C ALA A 133 2.78 -8.89 55.47
N THR A 134 3.47 -9.90 54.93
CA THR A 134 2.82 -11.01 54.23
C THR A 134 2.05 -11.89 55.23
N ALA A 135 0.72 -11.88 55.12
CA ALA A 135 -0.18 -12.76 55.88
C ALA A 135 -0.42 -14.08 55.15
N LEU A 136 -0.50 -14.04 53.82
CA LEU A 136 -0.57 -15.20 52.95
C LEU A 136 0.36 -14.97 51.77
N ALA A 137 1.39 -15.81 51.64
CA ALA A 137 2.26 -15.80 50.47
C ALA A 137 1.46 -16.19 49.21
N PRO A 138 1.87 -15.77 48.00
CA PRO A 138 1.17 -16.09 46.76
C PRO A 138 0.89 -17.58 46.59
N THR A 139 -0.36 -17.98 46.84
CA THR A 139 -0.80 -19.38 46.88
C THR A 139 -1.80 -19.62 45.77
N ALA A 140 -1.58 -20.67 44.96
CA ALA A 140 -2.50 -21.01 43.87
C ALA A 140 -3.92 -21.30 44.41
N PHE A 141 -4.95 -20.91 43.67
CA PHE A 141 -6.35 -21.08 44.09
C PHE A 141 -6.66 -22.55 44.39
N VAL A 142 -6.18 -23.47 43.55
CA VAL A 142 -6.34 -24.92 43.73
C VAL A 142 -5.66 -25.45 45.00
N SER A 143 -4.68 -24.72 45.54
CA SER A 143 -3.92 -25.11 46.74
C SER A 143 -4.43 -24.43 48.01
N LEU A 144 -5.41 -23.52 47.90
CA LEU A 144 -6.01 -22.87 49.06
C LEU A 144 -6.84 -23.89 49.85
N ASN A 145 -6.47 -24.07 51.12
CA ASN A 145 -7.18 -24.93 52.06
C ASN A 145 -7.58 -24.12 53.29
N TYR A 146 -8.87 -24.16 53.64
CA TYR A 146 -9.38 -23.34 54.74
C TYR A 146 -8.82 -23.75 56.11
N ALA A 147 -8.52 -25.03 56.31
CA ALA A 147 -7.98 -25.55 57.57
C ALA A 147 -6.50 -25.18 57.80
N SER A 148 -5.74 -24.91 56.74
CA SER A 148 -4.32 -24.52 56.86
C SER A 148 -4.13 -23.02 56.62
N GLN A 149 -4.64 -22.49 55.52
CA GLN A 149 -4.47 -21.09 55.13
C GLN A 149 -5.63 -20.19 55.55
N ARG A 150 -6.71 -20.70 56.15
CA ARG A 150 -7.91 -19.88 56.48
C ARG A 150 -8.48 -19.13 55.27
N ALA A 151 -8.20 -19.67 54.08
CA ALA A 151 -8.67 -19.19 52.81
C ALA A 151 -9.03 -20.40 51.93
N ALA A 152 -10.08 -20.28 51.12
CA ALA A 152 -10.51 -21.32 50.20
C ALA A 152 -11.02 -20.71 48.90
N TYR A 153 -10.79 -21.42 47.80
CA TYR A 153 -11.41 -21.14 46.51
C TYR A 153 -12.61 -22.04 46.33
N VAL A 154 -13.76 -21.44 46.00
CA VAL A 154 -15.05 -22.12 45.82
C VAL A 154 -15.53 -21.81 44.42
N GLN A 155 -15.64 -22.84 43.60
CA GLN A 155 -16.12 -22.71 42.23
C GLN A 155 -17.65 -22.64 42.19
N SER A 156 -18.20 -21.79 41.32
CA SER A 156 -19.64 -21.81 41.01
C SER A 156 -20.01 -23.03 40.16
N GLN A 157 -19.09 -23.50 39.31
CA GLN A 157 -19.18 -24.78 38.60
C GLN A 157 -17.87 -25.57 38.74
N PRO A 158 -17.91 -26.84 39.17
CA PRO A 158 -16.71 -27.61 39.45
C PRO A 158 -15.93 -27.99 38.18
N GLY A 159 -14.60 -28.06 38.31
CA GLY A 159 -13.71 -28.68 37.31
C GLY A 159 -13.35 -27.80 36.11
N GLY A 160 -13.79 -26.54 36.09
CA GLY A 160 -13.53 -25.59 35.02
C GLY A 160 -12.35 -24.64 35.29
N PRO A 161 -12.04 -23.76 34.31
CA PRO A 161 -11.20 -22.58 34.53
C PRO A 161 -11.85 -21.67 35.58
N VAL A 162 -11.11 -20.64 36.02
CA VAL A 162 -11.70 -19.60 36.86
C VAL A 162 -12.85 -18.93 36.09
N ALA A 163 -13.99 -18.80 36.72
CA ALA A 163 -15.22 -18.30 36.11
C ALA A 163 -15.86 -17.17 36.92
N VAL A 164 -16.71 -16.40 36.25
CA VAL A 164 -17.55 -15.40 36.93
C VAL A 164 -18.52 -16.12 37.87
N GLY A 165 -18.63 -15.64 39.10
CA GLY A 165 -19.43 -16.25 40.15
C GLY A 165 -18.62 -17.09 41.14
N ASP A 166 -17.39 -17.48 40.79
CA ASP A 166 -16.44 -18.10 41.71
C ASP A 166 -16.13 -17.18 42.89
N ARG A 167 -15.76 -17.78 44.03
CA ARG A 167 -15.56 -17.05 45.28
C ARG A 167 -14.27 -17.46 45.95
N LEU A 168 -13.55 -16.50 46.51
CA LEU A 168 -12.55 -16.75 47.54
C LEU A 168 -13.17 -16.44 48.90
N LEU A 169 -13.16 -17.42 49.80
CA LEU A 169 -13.56 -17.26 51.19
C LEU A 169 -12.30 -17.06 52.02
N LEU A 170 -12.28 -16.03 52.86
CA LEU A 170 -11.14 -15.73 53.72
C LEU A 170 -11.64 -15.42 55.14
N SER A 171 -11.04 -16.07 56.14
CA SER A 171 -11.40 -15.83 57.54
C SER A 171 -11.22 -14.36 57.94
N THR A 172 -12.25 -13.76 58.53
CA THR A 172 -12.20 -12.36 59.00
C THR A 172 -11.38 -12.20 60.28
N THR A 173 -11.12 -13.29 61.01
CA THR A 173 -10.29 -13.29 62.22
C THR A 173 -8.81 -13.42 61.88
N THR A 174 -8.48 -14.21 60.85
CA THR A 174 -7.09 -14.37 60.38
C THR A 174 -6.66 -13.20 59.50
N TYR A 175 -7.55 -12.78 58.59
CA TYR A 175 -7.35 -11.67 57.68
C TYR A 175 -8.27 -10.54 58.09
N SER A 176 -7.81 -9.70 59.01
CA SER A 176 -8.61 -8.64 59.61
C SER A 176 -8.90 -7.51 58.61
N THR A 177 -9.93 -6.71 58.94
CA THR A 177 -10.26 -5.47 58.21
C THR A 177 -9.01 -4.60 58.03
N GLY A 178 -8.82 -4.09 56.82
CA GLY A 178 -7.64 -3.30 56.44
C GLY A 178 -6.49 -4.12 55.88
N SER A 179 -6.56 -5.46 55.91
CA SER A 179 -5.66 -6.29 55.10
C SER A 179 -5.92 -6.07 53.61
N SER A 180 -4.90 -6.20 52.78
CA SER A 180 -5.03 -6.10 51.32
C SER A 180 -4.92 -7.45 50.67
N TYR A 181 -5.70 -7.67 49.62
CA TYR A 181 -5.61 -8.85 48.78
C TYR A 181 -4.98 -8.50 47.43
N GLN A 182 -4.25 -9.47 46.89
CA GLN A 182 -3.74 -9.44 45.52
C GLN A 182 -4.03 -10.78 44.87
N ILE A 183 -4.67 -10.73 43.70
CA ILE A 183 -4.87 -11.87 42.82
C ILE A 183 -3.97 -11.67 41.62
N SER A 184 -3.15 -12.68 41.31
CA SER A 184 -2.19 -12.63 40.21
C SER A 184 -2.19 -13.94 39.42
N ASP A 185 -1.63 -13.90 38.21
CA ASP A 185 -1.20 -15.11 37.51
C ASP A 185 0.34 -15.18 37.43
N SER A 186 0.90 -15.92 36.47
CA SER A 186 2.35 -16.01 36.26
C SER A 186 2.96 -14.75 35.62
N THR A 187 2.13 -13.84 35.12
CA THR A 187 2.57 -12.70 34.30
C THR A 187 2.26 -11.35 34.93
N SER A 188 1.16 -11.23 35.68
CA SER A 188 0.68 -9.93 36.17
C SER A 188 -0.25 -10.05 37.38
N ILE A 189 -0.45 -8.93 38.07
CA ILE A 189 -1.52 -8.76 39.06
C ILE A 189 -2.82 -8.49 38.29
N LEU A 190 -3.82 -9.33 38.53
CA LEU A 190 -5.12 -9.28 37.87
C LEU A 190 -6.13 -8.43 38.65
N ALA A 191 -6.09 -8.49 39.98
CA ALA A 191 -6.93 -7.70 40.87
C ALA A 191 -6.21 -7.42 42.19
N ALA A 192 -6.47 -6.27 42.79
CA ALA A 192 -6.01 -5.97 44.14
C ALA A 192 -7.00 -5.04 44.83
N GLY A 193 -7.05 -5.10 46.15
CA GLY A 193 -7.92 -4.25 46.94
C GLY A 193 -7.78 -4.48 48.43
N MET A 194 -8.68 -3.89 49.21
CA MET A 194 -8.69 -3.97 50.67
C MET A 194 -9.89 -4.77 51.17
N LEU A 195 -9.70 -5.54 52.23
CA LEU A 195 -10.77 -6.23 52.95
C LEU A 195 -11.44 -5.22 53.90
N ARG A 196 -12.67 -4.82 53.58
CA ARG A 196 -13.44 -3.79 54.31
C ARG A 196 -14.92 -4.13 54.36
#